data_AF-A0A7Z9UQW3-F1
#
_entry.id   AF-A0A7Z9UQW3-F1
#
_cell.length_a   1.000
_cell.length_b   1.000
_cell.length_c   1.000
_cell.angle_alpha   90.00
_cell.angle_beta   90.00
_cell.angle_gamma   90.00
#
_symmetry.space_group_name_H-M   'P 1'
#
loop_
_entity.id
_entity.type
_entity.pdbx_description
1 polymer ?
#
loop_
_entity_poly.entity_id
_entity_poly.type
_entity_poly.pdbx_seq_one_letter_code
_entity_poly.pdbx_strand_id
1 'polypeptide(L)'
;MNNVDMLSYRLVRFAVSAVFFAIVFLSCTSHHIKADAIAIDGKFGDWDHKAVLVVDPVDAKDGFVDLGSIRYASDGRFLHLMLELRRTVNLQAMDGRLTLYFDADGDVTTGRADGSLPGANLAIVCTAPTDRHTEAAGMGLAVEVYHRSPTDNTVWQESPYKLGILFAPTIASSQSELRIERGVNLHGRMLFTGKKVTMCITATTVAGDVVDASRSLTLHLPELETTSWEPASEVSLERVAGTHLRVITWNIERGSILDTPLPFVRTLRTLNADIILLEELTDHQSQHTVETFFNDHCPLNNNARWHVQLGSGGGNLRCAVVSSFPIKTIGALDIIPYENRTDRSVRQASCIVDVDGTHVFVCAIHLKCCGHVNSREEVTRLTEVRSLINCNR
;
A
#
# COMPACT_ATOMS: atom_id res chain seq x y z
N MET A 1 -14.44 67.19 45.08
CA MET A 1 -15.28 66.70 43.97
C MET A 1 -14.37 66.40 42.80
N ASN A 2 -14.49 65.18 42.25
CA ASN A 2 -14.09 64.69 40.92
C ASN A 2 -13.60 63.24 41.05
N ASN A 3 -14.58 62.36 41.31
CA ASN A 3 -14.44 60.91 41.32
C ASN A 3 -15.17 60.33 40.08
N VAL A 4 -14.99 60.99 38.94
CA VAL A 4 -15.59 60.63 37.66
C VAL A 4 -14.42 60.46 36.69
N ASP A 5 -13.86 59.25 36.63
CA ASP A 5 -13.19 58.73 35.41
C ASP A 5 -12.48 57.38 35.58
N MET A 6 -12.43 56.78 36.78
CA MET A 6 -11.77 55.46 36.91
C MET A 6 -12.66 54.26 36.51
N LEU A 7 -13.98 54.36 36.60
CA LEU A 7 -14.87 53.24 36.27
C LEU A 7 -15.01 53.03 34.76
N SER A 8 -15.06 54.11 33.99
CA SER A 8 -15.16 54.11 32.53
C SER A 8 -13.93 53.48 31.86
N TYR A 9 -12.73 53.81 32.32
CA TYR A 9 -11.49 53.21 31.78
C TYR A 9 -11.32 51.73 32.11
N ARG A 10 -11.82 51.27 33.27
CA ARG A 10 -11.75 49.85 33.66
C ARG A 10 -12.75 48.99 32.88
N LEU A 11 -13.97 49.49 32.62
CA LEU A 11 -14.95 48.79 31.77
C LEU A 11 -14.50 48.69 30.31
N VAL A 12 -13.90 49.76 29.75
CA VAL A 12 -13.40 49.75 28.37
C VAL A 12 -12.21 48.79 28.23
N ARG A 13 -11.27 48.75 29.19
CA ARG A 13 -10.17 47.77 29.17
C ARG A 13 -10.66 46.33 29.32
N PHE A 14 -11.68 46.07 30.14
CA PHE A 14 -12.26 44.74 30.29
C PHE A 14 -13.00 44.29 29.02
N ALA A 15 -13.75 45.19 28.38
CA ALA A 15 -14.44 44.93 27.12
C ALA A 15 -13.45 44.70 25.96
N VAL A 16 -12.38 45.50 25.86
CA VAL A 16 -11.35 45.31 24.83
C VAL A 16 -10.57 44.02 25.05
N SER A 17 -10.21 43.66 26.29
CA SER A 17 -9.57 42.36 26.58
C SER A 17 -10.49 41.16 26.34
N ALA A 18 -11.79 41.26 26.66
CA ALA A 18 -12.76 40.18 26.39
C ALA A 18 -13.02 40.00 24.89
N VAL A 19 -13.07 41.09 24.12
CA VAL A 19 -13.18 41.03 22.65
C VAL A 19 -11.90 40.49 22.01
N PHE A 20 -10.72 40.86 22.52
CA PHE A 20 -9.45 40.32 22.03
C PHE A 20 -9.29 38.84 22.36
N PHE A 21 -9.70 38.40 23.56
CA PHE A 21 -9.72 36.98 23.92
C PHE A 21 -10.75 36.21 23.08
N ALA A 22 -11.93 36.77 22.83
CA ALA A 22 -12.94 36.17 21.96
C ALA A 22 -12.49 36.08 20.50
N ILE A 23 -11.75 37.06 19.97
CA ILE A 23 -11.20 37.03 18.61
C ILE A 23 -10.06 36.01 18.51
N VAL A 24 -9.17 35.92 19.51
CA VAL A 24 -8.10 34.90 19.54
C VAL A 24 -8.68 33.48 19.71
N PHE A 25 -9.74 33.31 20.51
CA PHE A 25 -10.46 32.04 20.65
C PHE A 25 -11.34 31.72 19.43
N LEU A 26 -11.90 32.72 18.73
CA LEU A 26 -12.57 32.53 17.44
C LEU A 26 -11.58 32.24 16.31
N SER A 27 -10.31 32.66 16.38
CA SER A 27 -9.29 32.18 15.45
C SER A 27 -8.78 30.76 15.76
N CYS A 28 -9.23 30.13 16.85
CA CYS A 28 -9.13 28.67 17.02
C CYS A 28 -10.25 27.90 16.30
N THR A 29 -11.11 28.55 15.50
CA THR A 29 -12.12 27.85 14.71
C THR A 29 -11.47 27.06 13.57
N SER A 30 -11.64 25.74 13.62
CA SER A 30 -11.79 24.87 12.43
C SER A 30 -10.64 24.94 11.39
N HIS A 31 -9.41 24.83 11.84
CA HIS A 31 -8.28 24.65 10.92
C HIS A 31 -8.18 23.16 10.54
N HIS A 32 -8.45 22.84 9.27
CA HIS A 32 -8.00 21.57 8.69
C HIS A 32 -6.49 21.64 8.47
N ILE A 33 -5.79 20.51 8.64
CA ILE A 33 -4.36 20.44 8.34
C ILE A 33 -4.24 20.20 6.84
N LYS A 34 -3.74 21.20 6.10
CA LYS A 34 -3.59 21.10 4.64
C LYS A 34 -2.70 19.92 4.24
N ALA A 35 -3.13 19.17 3.22
CA ALA A 35 -2.34 18.09 2.61
C ALA A 35 -1.21 18.57 1.69
N ASP A 36 -1.03 19.89 1.51
CA ASP A 36 0.05 20.45 0.69
C ASP A 36 1.35 19.66 0.88
N ALA A 37 1.78 19.01 -0.21
CA ALA A 37 2.99 18.20 -0.35
C ALA A 37 3.06 16.82 0.33
N ILE A 38 1.95 16.16 0.68
CA ILE A 38 2.00 14.75 1.13
C ILE A 38 2.12 13.78 -0.07
N ALA A 39 3.19 13.00 -0.11
CA ALA A 39 3.43 11.96 -1.12
C ALA A 39 3.41 10.58 -0.47
N ILE A 40 2.56 9.68 -0.96
CA ILE A 40 2.50 8.30 -0.45
C ILE A 40 3.63 7.49 -1.10
N ASP A 41 4.83 7.55 -0.53
CA ASP A 41 6.05 6.92 -1.05
C ASP A 41 6.89 6.19 0.02
N GLY A 42 6.43 6.18 1.28
CA GLY A 42 7.10 5.55 2.41
C GLY A 42 8.26 6.39 2.99
N LYS A 43 8.40 7.66 2.59
CA LYS A 43 9.32 8.62 3.19
C LYS A 43 8.54 9.70 3.93
N PHE A 44 8.65 9.70 5.25
CA PHE A 44 7.71 10.46 6.09
C PHE A 44 8.09 11.93 6.37
N GLY A 45 9.05 12.50 5.64
CA GLY A 45 9.57 13.85 5.95
C GLY A 45 8.54 14.97 5.72
N ASP A 46 7.58 14.75 4.83
CA ASP A 46 6.41 15.60 4.59
C ASP A 46 5.43 15.65 5.78
N TRP A 47 5.50 14.68 6.70
CA TRP A 47 4.70 14.61 7.93
C TRP A 47 5.28 15.38 9.11
N ASP A 48 6.56 15.80 9.07
CA ASP A 48 7.28 16.39 10.21
C ASP A 48 6.64 17.66 10.76
N HIS A 49 5.92 18.40 9.91
CA HIS A 49 5.24 19.65 10.28
C HIS A 49 3.73 19.47 10.52
N LYS A 50 3.20 18.25 10.40
CA LYS A 50 1.77 17.96 10.62
C LYS A 50 1.53 17.66 12.10
N ALA A 51 0.45 18.20 12.65
CA ALA A 51 0.15 18.03 14.08
C ALA A 51 -0.20 16.57 14.41
N VAL A 52 0.31 16.10 15.54
CA VAL A 52 -0.09 14.82 16.14
C VAL A 52 -1.46 14.98 16.78
N LEU A 53 -2.44 14.19 16.32
CA LEU A 53 -3.81 14.22 16.83
C LEU A 53 -3.95 13.44 18.14
N VAL A 54 -3.27 12.31 18.20
CA VAL A 54 -3.30 11.38 19.33
C VAL A 54 -1.94 10.80 19.54
N VAL A 55 -1.57 10.74 20.81
CA VAL A 55 -0.57 9.82 21.32
C VAL A 55 -1.35 8.77 22.10
N ASP A 56 -1.28 7.55 21.63
CA ASP A 56 -1.84 6.40 22.33
C ASP A 56 -0.96 6.09 23.57
N PRO A 57 -1.48 5.53 24.67
CA PRO A 57 -0.61 5.08 25.76
C PRO A 57 0.37 3.97 25.33
N VAL A 58 1.17 3.46 26.28
CA VAL A 58 1.98 2.25 26.07
C VAL A 58 1.34 1.14 26.89
N ASP A 59 0.35 0.46 26.34
CA ASP A 59 -0.48 -0.52 27.03
C ASP A 59 -0.59 -1.88 26.32
N ALA A 60 -0.03 -2.03 25.11
CA ALA A 60 0.06 -3.29 24.37
C ALA A 60 1.50 -3.86 24.26
N LYS A 61 2.27 -3.80 25.36
CA LYS A 61 3.69 -4.22 25.42
C LYS A 61 3.98 -5.69 25.09
N ASP A 62 2.96 -6.55 25.14
CA ASP A 62 3.07 -7.97 24.75
C ASP A 62 2.25 -8.31 23.50
N GLY A 63 1.54 -7.33 22.93
CA GLY A 63 0.74 -7.49 21.71
C GLY A 63 1.60 -7.59 20.44
N PHE A 64 1.01 -8.08 19.34
CA PHE A 64 1.71 -8.10 18.05
C PHE A 64 1.89 -6.68 17.45
N VAL A 65 1.06 -5.73 17.90
CA VAL A 65 1.10 -4.31 17.55
C VAL A 65 0.85 -3.50 18.83
N ASP A 66 1.33 -2.27 18.85
CA ASP A 66 1.11 -1.26 19.90
C ASP A 66 1.04 0.09 19.19
N LEU A 67 -0.10 0.77 19.31
CA LEU A 67 -0.41 2.02 18.64
C LEU A 67 0.49 3.13 19.17
N GLY A 68 0.99 3.96 18.26
CA GLY A 68 1.94 5.00 18.59
C GLY A 68 1.30 6.37 18.64
N SER A 69 1.18 6.94 17.45
CA SER A 69 0.58 8.24 17.23
C SER A 69 -0.15 8.25 15.88
N ILE A 70 -1.10 9.16 15.76
CA ILE A 70 -1.84 9.37 14.52
C ILE A 70 -1.68 10.83 14.10
N ARG A 71 -1.25 11.03 12.86
CA ARG A 71 -1.25 12.34 12.18
C ARG A 71 -2.23 12.28 11.02
N TYR A 72 -2.79 13.42 10.66
CA TYR A 72 -3.63 13.54 9.47
C TYR A 72 -3.34 14.81 8.70
N ALA A 73 -3.66 14.76 7.43
CA ALA A 73 -3.78 15.93 6.57
C ALA A 73 -4.94 15.70 5.59
N SER A 74 -5.53 16.77 5.08
CA SER A 74 -6.57 16.65 4.06
C SER A 74 -6.58 17.85 3.13
N ASP A 75 -7.04 17.61 1.90
CA ASP A 75 -7.42 18.62 0.94
C ASP A 75 -8.85 18.34 0.45
N GLY A 76 -9.33 19.08 -0.54
CA GLY A 76 -10.70 18.92 -1.06
C GLY A 76 -10.99 17.53 -1.62
N ARG A 77 -9.97 16.74 -1.96
CA ARG A 77 -10.09 15.46 -2.63
C ARG A 77 -9.62 14.26 -1.81
N PHE A 78 -8.62 14.43 -0.94
CA PHE A 78 -8.00 13.33 -0.23
C PHE A 78 -7.98 13.55 1.28
N LEU A 79 -8.17 12.45 2.00
CA LEU A 79 -7.80 12.32 3.41
C LEU A 79 -6.51 11.50 3.48
N HIS A 80 -5.50 12.05 4.16
CA HIS A 80 -4.24 11.38 4.43
C HIS A 80 -4.14 11.08 5.91
N LEU A 81 -3.70 9.88 6.25
CA LEU A 81 -3.36 9.49 7.62
C LEU A 81 -1.94 8.96 7.65
N MET A 82 -1.25 9.24 8.73
CA MET A 82 0.02 8.62 9.07
C MET A 82 -0.08 8.01 10.46
N LEU A 83 0.28 6.73 10.52
CA LEU A 83 0.27 5.90 11.70
C LEU A 83 1.71 5.67 12.13
N GLU A 84 2.02 6.05 13.36
CA GLU A 84 3.21 5.57 14.06
C GLU A 84 2.79 4.42 14.96
N LEU A 85 3.58 3.35 14.97
CA LEU A 85 3.41 2.15 15.78
C LEU A 85 4.67 1.99 16.64
N ARG A 86 4.55 1.41 17.83
CA ARG A 86 5.72 1.13 18.69
C ARG A 86 6.47 -0.11 18.29
N ARG A 87 5.98 -0.82 17.27
CA ARG A 87 6.57 -2.03 16.71
C ARG A 87 6.74 -1.90 15.22
N THR A 88 7.78 -2.53 14.71
CA THR A 88 7.95 -2.74 13.27
C THR A 88 7.06 -3.91 12.86
N VAL A 89 6.00 -3.63 12.11
CA VAL A 89 5.06 -4.64 11.59
C VAL A 89 4.81 -4.40 10.11
N ASN A 90 4.43 -5.44 9.38
CA ASN A 90 3.88 -5.26 8.04
C ASN A 90 2.36 -5.11 8.18
N LEU A 91 1.79 -3.95 7.86
CA LEU A 91 0.33 -3.78 7.99
C LEU A 91 -0.48 -4.70 7.07
N GLN A 92 0.12 -5.21 6.00
CA GLN A 92 -0.52 -6.18 5.12
C GLN A 92 -0.29 -7.64 5.55
N ALA A 93 0.47 -7.88 6.62
CA ALA A 93 0.78 -9.21 7.14
C ALA A 93 1.21 -9.09 8.61
N MET A 94 0.32 -9.42 9.56
CA MET A 94 0.62 -9.44 11.00
C MET A 94 -0.08 -10.63 11.68
N ASP A 95 0.21 -10.91 12.95
CA ASP A 95 -0.39 -12.03 13.71
C ASP A 95 -1.87 -11.80 14.11
N GLY A 96 -2.49 -10.74 13.61
CA GLY A 96 -3.85 -10.33 13.90
C GLY A 96 -4.36 -9.33 12.87
N ARG A 97 -5.22 -8.41 13.30
CA ARG A 97 -5.80 -7.38 12.41
C ARG A 97 -5.64 -6.02 13.04
N LEU A 98 -5.43 -5.01 12.20
CA LEU A 98 -5.57 -3.60 12.55
C LEU A 98 -6.69 -3.02 11.71
N THR A 99 -7.75 -2.53 12.34
CA THR A 99 -8.91 -1.99 11.62
C THR A 99 -9.06 -0.51 11.92
N LEU A 100 -9.12 0.30 10.87
CA LEU A 100 -9.45 1.72 10.94
C LEU A 100 -10.93 1.87 10.64
N TYR A 101 -11.72 2.23 11.65
CA TYR A 101 -13.15 2.46 11.51
C TYR A 101 -13.45 3.94 11.30
N PHE A 102 -14.41 4.25 10.43
CA PHE A 102 -14.85 5.61 10.14
C PHE A 102 -16.38 5.72 10.17
N ASP A 103 -16.86 6.78 10.80
CA ASP A 103 -18.16 7.39 10.51
C ASP A 103 -17.94 8.34 9.31
N ALA A 104 -17.98 7.76 8.10
CA ALA A 104 -17.53 8.43 6.88
C ALA A 104 -18.62 9.27 6.21
N ASP A 105 -19.90 9.02 6.48
CA ASP A 105 -21.02 9.85 6.03
C ASP A 105 -21.43 10.92 7.07
N GLY A 106 -20.92 10.85 8.30
CA GLY A 106 -21.21 11.79 9.37
C GLY A 106 -22.58 11.58 10.03
N ASP A 107 -23.21 10.42 9.80
CA ASP A 107 -24.46 10.02 10.43
C ASP A 107 -24.22 8.83 11.36
N VAL A 108 -24.23 9.12 12.66
CA VAL A 108 -24.00 8.10 13.70
C VAL A 108 -25.03 6.96 13.72
N THR A 109 -26.14 7.09 12.98
CA THR A 109 -27.24 6.10 12.96
C THR A 109 -27.14 5.10 11.82
N THR A 110 -26.31 5.35 10.80
CA THR A 110 -26.27 4.57 9.56
C THR A 110 -25.24 3.43 9.56
N GLY A 111 -24.36 3.43 10.57
CA GLY A 111 -23.29 2.47 10.79
C GLY A 111 -23.50 1.57 12.02
N ARG A 112 -22.47 0.79 12.35
CA ARG A 112 -22.41 -0.07 13.53
C ARG A 112 -21.55 0.57 14.63
N ALA A 113 -21.77 0.12 15.86
CA ALA A 113 -20.89 0.51 16.96
C ALA A 113 -19.66 -0.39 16.98
N ASP A 114 -18.47 0.19 16.76
CA ASP A 114 -17.18 -0.50 16.87
C ASP A 114 -16.28 0.23 17.86
N GLY A 115 -15.92 -0.46 18.94
CA GLY A 115 -15.12 0.12 20.01
C GLY A 115 -15.72 1.43 20.54
N SER A 116 -14.98 2.52 20.40
CA SER A 116 -15.38 3.86 20.84
C SER A 116 -16.21 4.66 19.82
N LEU A 117 -16.53 4.08 18.66
CA LEU A 117 -17.20 4.75 17.54
C LEU A 117 -18.61 4.18 17.31
N PRO A 118 -19.70 4.93 17.60
CA PRO A 118 -21.07 4.39 17.53
C PRO A 118 -21.65 4.23 16.12
N GLY A 119 -21.08 4.89 15.11
CA GLY A 119 -21.62 4.99 13.76
C GLY A 119 -20.64 4.60 12.65
N ALA A 120 -19.76 3.64 12.91
CA ALA A 120 -18.81 3.17 11.91
C ALA A 120 -19.55 2.61 10.70
N ASN A 121 -19.43 3.26 9.55
CA ASN A 121 -20.03 2.84 8.29
C ASN A 121 -19.00 2.42 7.23
N LEU A 122 -17.72 2.54 7.56
CA LEU A 122 -16.60 2.10 6.76
C LEU A 122 -15.50 1.54 7.67
N ALA A 123 -14.85 0.46 7.25
CA ALA A 123 -13.63 -0.04 7.85
C ALA A 123 -12.56 -0.29 6.79
N ILE A 124 -11.33 0.10 7.08
CA ILE A 124 -10.15 -0.35 6.35
C ILE A 124 -9.48 -1.43 7.21
N VAL A 125 -9.49 -2.67 6.72
CA VAL A 125 -9.00 -3.83 7.46
C VAL A 125 -7.62 -4.20 6.95
N CYS A 126 -6.61 -4.01 7.80
CA CYS A 126 -5.25 -4.45 7.58
C CYS A 126 -5.12 -5.93 7.95
N THR A 127 -4.46 -6.72 7.10
CA THR A 127 -4.36 -8.19 7.25
C THR A 127 -5.74 -8.85 7.18
N ALA A 128 -6.52 -8.42 6.18
CA ALA A 128 -7.91 -8.83 5.99
C ALA A 128 -8.05 -10.35 5.83
N PRO A 129 -9.03 -10.98 6.51
CA PRO A 129 -9.22 -12.43 6.46
C PRO A 129 -9.48 -12.91 5.04
N THR A 130 -9.12 -14.17 4.80
CA THR A 130 -9.47 -14.85 3.55
C THR A 130 -10.18 -16.14 3.88
N ASP A 131 -11.13 -16.55 3.03
CA ASP A 131 -11.87 -17.81 3.18
C ASP A 131 -10.96 -19.05 3.19
N ARG A 132 -9.71 -18.89 2.72
CA ARG A 132 -8.72 -19.97 2.64
C ARG A 132 -8.09 -20.32 3.99
N HIS A 133 -8.03 -19.37 4.93
CA HIS A 133 -7.36 -19.54 6.21
C HIS A 133 -8.10 -18.81 7.33
N THR A 134 -9.19 -19.39 7.81
CA THR A 134 -10.02 -18.80 8.89
C THR A 134 -9.34 -18.84 10.26
N GLU A 135 -8.40 -19.76 10.46
CA GLU A 135 -7.65 -19.94 11.71
C GLU A 135 -6.34 -19.14 11.78
N ALA A 136 -5.99 -18.43 10.69
CA ALA A 136 -4.80 -17.60 10.63
C ALA A 136 -5.18 -16.14 10.30
N ALA A 137 -4.26 -15.23 10.61
CA ALA A 137 -4.38 -13.88 10.10
C ALA A 137 -4.34 -13.90 8.57
N GLY A 138 -5.11 -13.02 7.94
CA GLY A 138 -5.16 -12.94 6.48
C GLY A 138 -3.98 -12.16 5.91
N MET A 139 -4.16 -11.54 4.74
CA MET A 139 -3.09 -10.80 4.05
C MET A 139 -3.69 -9.66 3.23
N GLY A 140 -2.96 -8.56 3.10
CA GLY A 140 -3.35 -7.40 2.32
C GLY A 140 -4.28 -6.44 3.07
N LEU A 141 -4.95 -5.59 2.31
CA LEU A 141 -5.95 -4.62 2.79
C LEU A 141 -7.32 -4.96 2.18
N ALA A 142 -8.37 -4.81 2.97
CA ALA A 142 -9.75 -4.84 2.49
C ALA A 142 -10.52 -3.62 2.97
N VAL A 143 -11.60 -3.29 2.27
CA VAL A 143 -12.56 -2.28 2.70
C VAL A 143 -13.87 -2.99 3.04
N GLU A 144 -14.39 -2.74 4.23
CA GLU A 144 -15.74 -3.15 4.60
C GLU A 144 -16.64 -1.92 4.64
N VAL A 145 -17.81 -1.99 4.00
CA VAL A 145 -18.84 -0.96 4.06
C VAL A 145 -20.01 -1.50 4.85
N TYR A 146 -20.41 -0.80 5.91
CA TYR A 146 -21.51 -1.20 6.76
C TYR A 146 -22.74 -0.35 6.47
N HIS A 147 -23.89 -1.02 6.31
CA HIS A 147 -25.18 -0.37 6.27
C HIS A 147 -26.05 -0.91 7.38
N ARG A 148 -26.52 0.00 8.24
CA ARG A 148 -27.45 -0.31 9.30
C ARG A 148 -28.71 0.53 9.16
N SER A 149 -29.83 -0.16 9.11
CA SER A 149 -31.18 0.38 9.20
C SER A 149 -32.04 -0.59 10.02
N PRO A 150 -33.28 -0.21 10.40
CA PRO A 150 -34.17 -1.12 11.13
C PRO A 150 -34.46 -2.44 10.42
N THR A 151 -34.31 -2.51 9.09
CA THR A 151 -34.66 -3.67 8.26
C THR A 151 -33.48 -4.29 7.52
N ASP A 152 -32.30 -3.68 7.60
CA ASP A 152 -31.13 -4.11 6.84
C ASP A 152 -29.86 -3.85 7.64
N ASN A 153 -29.04 -4.89 7.79
CA ASN A 153 -27.74 -4.86 8.47
C ASN A 153 -26.71 -5.57 7.58
N THR A 154 -26.45 -4.98 6.41
CA THR A 154 -25.57 -5.56 5.39
C THR A 154 -24.13 -5.08 5.57
N VAL A 155 -23.19 -5.99 5.27
CA VAL A 155 -21.76 -5.70 5.17
C VAL A 155 -21.31 -6.05 3.76
N TRP A 156 -20.72 -5.09 3.05
CA TRP A 156 -20.09 -5.33 1.75
C TRP A 156 -18.57 -5.33 1.89
N GLN A 157 -17.94 -6.27 1.19
CA GLN A 157 -16.49 -6.32 1.03
C GLN A 157 -16.13 -5.67 -0.31
N GLU A 158 -15.23 -4.69 -0.27
CA GLU A 158 -14.83 -3.93 -1.43
C GLU A 158 -13.32 -3.87 -1.59
N SER A 159 -12.90 -3.72 -2.85
CA SER A 159 -11.48 -3.49 -3.15
C SER A 159 -11.04 -2.13 -2.61
N PRO A 160 -9.87 -2.04 -1.95
CA PRO A 160 -9.28 -0.75 -1.56
C PRO A 160 -9.16 0.26 -2.71
N TYR A 161 -8.99 -0.23 -3.94
CA TYR A 161 -8.90 0.60 -5.13
C TYR A 161 -10.21 1.34 -5.46
N LYS A 162 -11.38 0.83 -5.05
CA LYS A 162 -12.64 1.55 -5.23
C LYS A 162 -12.72 2.81 -4.36
N LEU A 163 -11.98 2.86 -3.26
CA LEU A 163 -11.87 4.03 -2.37
C LEU A 163 -10.62 4.88 -2.69
N GLY A 164 -9.94 4.60 -3.80
CA GLY A 164 -8.72 5.31 -4.20
C GLY A 164 -7.57 5.17 -3.20
N ILE A 165 -7.57 4.10 -2.38
CA ILE A 165 -6.56 3.89 -1.34
C ILE A 165 -5.18 3.75 -1.96
N LEU A 166 -4.25 4.58 -1.51
CA LEU A 166 -2.82 4.32 -1.61
C LEU A 166 -2.24 4.10 -0.21
N PHE A 167 -1.26 3.23 -0.12
CA PHE A 167 -0.66 2.83 1.15
C PHE A 167 0.85 2.62 0.98
N ALA A 168 1.64 3.15 1.91
CA ALA A 168 3.08 2.94 1.96
C ALA A 168 3.59 2.90 3.42
N PRO A 169 4.71 2.20 3.69
CA PRO A 169 5.39 1.27 2.79
C PRO A 169 4.64 -0.07 2.74
N THR A 170 4.83 -0.84 1.68
CA THR A 170 4.27 -2.21 1.55
C THR A 170 5.10 -3.29 2.26
N ILE A 171 6.09 -2.86 3.05
CA ILE A 171 6.98 -3.70 3.84
C ILE A 171 6.84 -3.40 5.33
N ALA A 172 7.51 -4.18 6.17
CA ALA A 172 7.49 -3.95 7.61
C ALA A 172 8.09 -2.58 7.98
N SER A 173 7.38 -1.83 8.80
CA SER A 173 7.76 -0.50 9.27
C SER A 173 7.07 -0.20 10.60
N SER A 174 7.66 0.69 11.40
CA SER A 174 6.97 1.30 12.55
C SER A 174 6.15 2.54 12.15
N GLN A 175 6.24 2.96 10.89
CA GLN A 175 5.51 4.08 10.33
C GLN A 175 4.81 3.66 9.05
N SER A 176 3.57 4.11 8.87
CA SER A 176 2.81 3.87 7.65
C SER A 176 1.94 5.05 7.33
N GLU A 177 1.64 5.22 6.06
CA GLU A 177 0.80 6.29 5.55
C GLU A 177 -0.20 5.75 4.55
N LEU A 178 -1.35 6.42 4.52
CA LEU A 178 -2.46 6.05 3.68
C LEU A 178 -3.20 7.28 3.20
N ARG A 179 -3.56 7.26 1.92
CA ARG A 179 -4.39 8.27 1.26
C ARG A 179 -5.70 7.62 0.88
N ILE A 180 -6.81 8.30 1.15
CA ILE A 180 -8.18 7.86 0.89
C ILE A 180 -8.86 8.94 0.03
N GLU A 181 -9.52 8.54 -1.06
CA GLU A 181 -10.28 9.47 -1.89
C GLU A 181 -11.62 9.84 -1.23
N ARG A 182 -11.94 11.14 -1.24
CA ARG A 182 -13.18 11.72 -0.70
C ARG A 182 -14.22 11.81 -1.80
N GLY A 183 -15.50 11.77 -1.42
CA GLY A 183 -16.61 11.87 -2.37
C GLY A 183 -16.83 10.63 -3.23
N VAL A 184 -16.22 9.49 -2.86
CA VAL A 184 -16.49 8.21 -3.52
C VAL A 184 -17.90 7.74 -3.16
N ASN A 185 -18.65 7.28 -4.17
CA ASN A 185 -19.94 6.62 -3.98
C ASN A 185 -19.75 5.11 -3.86
N LEU A 186 -19.98 4.56 -2.66
CA LEU A 186 -20.04 3.11 -2.45
C LEU A 186 -21.44 2.75 -1.96
N HIS A 187 -22.07 1.80 -2.65
CA HIS A 187 -23.42 1.28 -2.32
C HIS A 187 -24.48 2.37 -2.10
N GLY A 188 -24.43 3.45 -2.90
CA GLY A 188 -25.40 4.54 -2.85
C GLY A 188 -25.12 5.60 -1.78
N ARG A 189 -23.98 5.50 -1.08
CA ARG A 189 -23.55 6.44 -0.05
C ARG A 189 -22.27 7.16 -0.49
N MET A 190 -22.28 8.49 -0.38
CA MET A 190 -21.10 9.31 -0.61
C MET A 190 -20.27 9.39 0.68
N LEU A 191 -19.00 9.02 0.61
CA LEU A 191 -18.11 8.96 1.78
C LEU A 191 -17.22 10.21 1.88
N PHE A 192 -16.93 10.65 3.10
CA PHE A 192 -16.05 11.77 3.45
C PHE A 192 -16.43 13.14 2.82
N THR A 193 -17.73 13.36 2.61
CA THR A 193 -18.27 14.60 2.00
C THR A 193 -18.48 15.72 3.01
N GLY A 194 -18.66 15.38 4.29
CA GLY A 194 -18.84 16.34 5.37
C GLY A 194 -17.59 17.15 5.68
N LYS A 195 -17.76 18.16 6.56
CA LYS A 195 -16.66 18.98 7.10
C LYS A 195 -15.92 18.31 8.27
N LYS A 196 -16.39 17.15 8.69
CA LYS A 196 -15.84 16.34 9.77
C LYS A 196 -16.02 14.86 9.46
N VAL A 197 -15.10 14.05 9.94
CA VAL A 197 -15.19 12.58 9.96
C VAL A 197 -14.73 12.13 11.33
N THR A 198 -15.38 11.11 11.90
CA THR A 198 -14.92 10.51 13.16
C THR A 198 -14.34 9.13 12.89
N MET A 199 -13.21 8.80 13.52
CA MET A 199 -12.55 7.52 13.37
C MET A 199 -12.09 6.93 14.71
N CYS A 200 -11.87 5.62 14.74
CA CYS A 200 -11.06 4.94 15.75
C CYS A 200 -10.25 3.83 15.10
N ILE A 201 -9.23 3.34 15.79
CA ILE A 201 -8.41 2.21 15.35
C ILE A 201 -8.49 1.13 16.41
N THR A 202 -8.67 -0.13 15.99
CA THR A 202 -8.67 -1.29 16.88
C THR A 202 -7.75 -2.36 16.32
N ALA A 203 -6.86 -2.87 17.16
CA ALA A 203 -6.08 -4.07 16.90
C ALA A 203 -6.75 -5.28 17.57
N THR A 204 -6.91 -6.38 16.83
CA THR A 204 -7.48 -7.62 17.37
C THR A 204 -6.65 -8.85 17.02
N THR A 205 -6.67 -9.86 17.88
CA THR A 205 -6.17 -11.20 17.54
C THR A 205 -7.04 -11.84 16.45
N VAL A 206 -6.60 -12.97 15.90
CA VAL A 206 -7.43 -13.79 14.98
C VAL A 206 -8.73 -14.25 15.65
N ALA A 207 -8.70 -14.50 16.95
CA ALA A 207 -9.87 -14.88 17.75
C ALA A 207 -10.82 -13.70 18.04
N GLY A 208 -10.42 -12.47 17.72
CA GLY A 208 -11.21 -11.26 17.93
C GLY A 208 -10.97 -10.55 19.27
N ASP A 209 -10.00 -11.01 20.08
CA ASP A 209 -9.63 -10.34 21.32
C ASP A 209 -8.98 -9.00 21.01
N VAL A 210 -9.39 -7.93 21.69
CA VAL A 210 -8.78 -6.61 21.54
C VAL A 210 -7.38 -6.63 22.14
N VAL A 211 -6.39 -6.31 21.30
CA VAL A 211 -4.98 -6.17 21.69
C VAL A 211 -4.70 -4.72 22.08
N ASP A 212 -5.24 -3.79 21.30
CA ASP A 212 -5.04 -2.36 21.46
C ASP A 212 -6.18 -1.61 20.78
N ALA A 213 -6.52 -0.41 21.25
CA ALA A 213 -7.55 0.42 20.63
C ALA A 213 -7.37 1.90 20.96
N SER A 214 -7.51 2.75 19.93
CA SER A 214 -7.57 4.18 20.11
C SER A 214 -8.94 4.63 20.62
N ARG A 215 -8.97 5.76 21.33
CA ARG A 215 -10.21 6.55 21.49
C ARG A 215 -10.71 7.05 20.13
N SER A 216 -11.97 7.47 20.07
CA SER A 216 -12.54 8.09 18.87
C SER A 216 -12.03 9.51 18.67
N LEU A 217 -11.85 9.87 17.41
CA LEU A 217 -11.17 11.10 16.96
C LEU A 217 -11.93 11.74 15.83
N THR A 218 -12.18 13.04 15.96
CA THR A 218 -12.80 13.82 14.90
C THR A 218 -11.74 14.57 14.10
N LEU A 219 -11.68 14.29 12.80
CA LEU A 219 -10.85 15.00 11.83
C LEU A 219 -11.67 16.12 11.19
N HIS A 220 -11.06 17.27 10.95
CA HIS A 220 -11.70 18.38 10.26
C HIS A 220 -11.29 18.38 8.79
N LEU A 221 -12.28 18.35 7.90
CA LEU A 221 -12.07 18.28 6.46
C LEU A 221 -12.40 19.63 5.81
N PRO A 222 -11.65 20.07 4.78
CA PRO A 222 -12.03 21.22 3.97
C PRO A 222 -13.27 20.90 3.11
N GLU A 223 -13.78 21.93 2.44
CA GLU A 223 -14.86 21.77 1.45
C GLU A 223 -14.47 20.70 0.42
N LEU A 224 -15.42 19.84 0.05
CA LEU A 224 -15.20 18.79 -0.93
C LEU A 224 -14.94 19.42 -2.31
N GLU A 225 -13.89 18.98 -2.97
CA GLU A 225 -13.64 19.31 -4.36
C GLU A 225 -14.56 18.48 -5.25
N THR A 226 -15.35 19.17 -6.07
CA THR A 226 -16.33 18.55 -7.00
C THR A 226 -15.91 18.65 -8.46
N THR A 227 -14.80 19.34 -8.73
CA THR A 227 -14.21 19.41 -10.06
C THR A 227 -13.66 18.05 -10.48
N SER A 228 -13.92 17.67 -11.73
CA SER A 228 -13.33 16.46 -12.30
C SER A 228 -11.82 16.59 -12.24
N TRP A 229 -11.16 15.58 -11.68
CA TRP A 229 -9.71 15.53 -11.75
C TRP A 229 -9.26 15.30 -13.18
N GLU A 230 -8.52 16.25 -13.71
CA GLU A 230 -7.74 16.06 -14.92
C GLU A 230 -6.37 15.51 -14.52
N PRO A 231 -5.92 14.37 -15.08
CA PRO A 231 -4.56 13.92 -14.93
C PRO A 231 -3.60 15.06 -15.28
N ALA A 232 -2.63 15.33 -14.39
CA ALA A 232 -1.62 16.34 -14.64
C ALA A 232 -0.75 15.91 -15.83
N SER A 233 -1.13 16.34 -17.04
CA SER A 233 -0.54 15.94 -18.33
C SER A 233 -0.52 14.43 -18.59
N GLU A 234 -0.59 14.05 -19.87
CA GLU A 234 -0.41 12.66 -20.27
C GLU A 234 1.01 12.21 -19.88
N VAL A 235 1.13 11.22 -18.99
CA VAL A 235 2.43 10.64 -18.64
C VAL A 235 2.93 9.88 -19.86
N SER A 236 3.95 10.41 -20.52
CA SER A 236 4.55 9.77 -21.68
C SER A 236 5.22 8.44 -21.28
N LEU A 237 4.93 7.38 -22.02
CA LEU A 237 5.62 6.08 -21.93
C LEU A 237 6.83 6.00 -22.87
N GLU A 238 7.14 7.09 -23.58
CA GLU A 238 8.31 7.19 -24.44
C GLU A 238 9.60 7.02 -23.65
N ARG A 239 10.64 6.55 -24.33
CA ARG A 239 11.96 6.42 -23.71
C ARG A 239 12.51 7.80 -23.41
N VAL A 240 12.98 8.01 -22.18
CA VAL A 240 13.75 9.20 -21.84
C VAL A 240 15.04 9.20 -22.67
N ALA A 241 15.39 10.34 -23.25
CA ALA A 241 16.60 10.50 -24.05
C ALA A 241 17.84 9.98 -23.29
N GLY A 242 18.65 9.15 -23.95
CA GLY A 242 19.83 8.51 -23.36
C GLY A 242 19.56 7.21 -22.59
N THR A 243 18.32 6.69 -22.60
CA THR A 243 18.01 5.36 -22.06
C THR A 243 18.61 4.27 -22.96
N HIS A 244 19.60 3.55 -22.44
CA HIS A 244 20.27 2.44 -23.15
C HIS A 244 19.47 1.14 -23.10
N LEU A 245 18.81 0.87 -21.97
CA LEU A 245 18.03 -0.33 -21.74
C LEU A 245 16.74 0.00 -20.99
N ARG A 246 15.64 -0.65 -21.37
CA ARG A 246 14.38 -0.67 -20.64
C ARG A 246 14.11 -2.09 -20.15
N VAL A 247 14.08 -2.25 -18.83
CA VAL A 247 13.85 -3.54 -18.16
C VAL A 247 12.48 -3.52 -17.48
N ILE A 248 11.70 -4.59 -17.66
CA ILE A 248 10.45 -4.83 -16.94
C ILE A 248 10.65 -6.04 -16.03
N THR A 249 10.10 -5.99 -14.82
CA THR A 249 9.83 -7.21 -14.04
C THR A 249 8.32 -7.39 -13.90
N TRP A 250 7.85 -8.63 -14.06
CA TRP A 250 6.42 -8.93 -13.99
C TRP A 250 6.16 -10.34 -13.45
N ASN A 251 5.50 -10.39 -12.29
CA ASN A 251 4.79 -11.57 -11.83
C ASN A 251 3.51 -11.79 -12.64
N ILE A 252 3.49 -12.86 -13.43
CA ILE A 252 2.43 -13.16 -14.39
C ILE A 252 1.44 -14.22 -13.88
N GLU A 253 1.31 -14.38 -12.56
CA GLU A 253 0.35 -15.25 -11.88
C GLU A 253 0.19 -16.63 -12.55
N ARG A 254 1.08 -17.57 -12.20
CA ARG A 254 1.07 -18.94 -12.73
C ARG A 254 1.12 -19.03 -14.26
N GLY A 255 1.69 -18.02 -14.92
CA GLY A 255 1.84 -17.94 -16.37
C GLY A 255 0.56 -17.62 -17.12
N SER A 256 -0.37 -16.92 -16.46
CA SER A 256 -1.64 -16.42 -17.04
C SER A 256 -1.47 -15.63 -18.35
N ILE A 257 -0.28 -15.09 -18.62
CA ILE A 257 0.09 -14.49 -19.91
C ILE A 257 -0.14 -15.44 -21.10
N LEU A 258 0.02 -16.75 -20.91
CA LEU A 258 -0.16 -17.75 -21.95
C LEU A 258 -1.64 -18.10 -22.15
N ASP A 259 -2.45 -18.00 -21.08
CA ASP A 259 -3.87 -18.35 -21.11
C ASP A 259 -4.75 -17.18 -21.55
N THR A 260 -4.41 -15.96 -21.12
CA THR A 260 -5.14 -14.72 -21.41
C THR A 260 -4.19 -13.67 -21.98
N PRO A 261 -3.71 -13.83 -23.22
CA PRO A 261 -2.56 -13.07 -23.71
C PRO A 261 -2.83 -11.59 -24.02
N LEU A 262 -4.04 -11.23 -24.44
CA LEU A 262 -4.33 -9.91 -25.00
C LEU A 262 -4.01 -8.73 -24.06
N PRO A 263 -4.37 -8.74 -22.76
CA PRO A 263 -4.01 -7.66 -21.85
C PRO A 263 -2.49 -7.51 -21.67
N PHE A 264 -1.76 -8.62 -21.55
CA PHE A 264 -0.32 -8.60 -21.37
C PHE A 264 0.40 -8.10 -22.62
N VAL A 265 0.02 -8.60 -23.80
CA VAL A 265 0.61 -8.21 -25.08
C VAL A 265 0.42 -6.73 -25.33
N ARG A 266 -0.77 -6.19 -25.05
CA ARG A 266 -1.03 -4.74 -25.16
C ARG A 266 -0.06 -3.95 -24.29
N THR A 267 0.07 -4.32 -23.02
CA THR A 267 0.98 -3.64 -22.09
C THR A 267 2.44 -3.76 -22.51
N LEU A 268 2.91 -4.96 -22.85
CA LEU A 268 4.30 -5.22 -23.23
C LEU A 268 4.71 -4.46 -24.49
N ARG A 269 3.84 -4.42 -25.51
CA ARG A 269 4.08 -3.64 -26.74
C ARG A 269 4.15 -2.14 -26.45
N THR A 270 3.26 -1.62 -25.62
CA THR A 270 3.29 -0.20 -25.24
C THR A 270 4.53 0.15 -24.43
N LEU A 271 4.93 -0.73 -23.51
CA LEU A 271 6.14 -0.50 -22.70
C LEU A 271 7.42 -0.67 -23.52
N ASN A 272 7.42 -1.38 -24.65
CA ASN A 272 8.57 -1.50 -25.56
C ASN A 272 9.89 -1.78 -24.82
N ALA A 273 9.91 -2.85 -24.02
CA ALA A 273 11.09 -3.24 -23.23
C ALA A 273 12.13 -4.01 -24.06
N ASP A 274 13.36 -4.00 -23.58
CA ASP A 274 14.47 -4.77 -24.14
C ASP A 274 14.66 -6.09 -23.40
N ILE A 275 14.44 -6.08 -22.07
CA ILE A 275 14.58 -7.24 -21.20
C ILE A 275 13.34 -7.32 -20.30
N ILE A 276 12.77 -8.51 -20.17
CA ILE A 276 11.59 -8.78 -19.34
C ILE A 276 11.94 -9.93 -18.39
N LEU A 277 11.80 -9.67 -17.09
CA LEU A 277 11.98 -10.62 -16.01
C LEU A 277 10.60 -11.14 -15.64
N LEU A 278 10.36 -12.43 -15.88
CA LEU A 278 9.09 -13.07 -15.59
C LEU A 278 9.20 -13.87 -14.30
N GLU A 279 8.20 -13.70 -13.44
CA GLU A 279 8.01 -14.46 -12.22
C GLU A 279 6.70 -15.25 -12.29
N GLU A 280 6.60 -16.35 -11.54
CA GLU A 280 5.44 -17.23 -11.51
C GLU A 280 5.07 -17.91 -12.82
N LEU A 281 6.05 -18.28 -13.64
CA LEU A 281 5.83 -19.38 -14.58
C LEU A 281 5.62 -20.69 -13.79
N THR A 282 4.93 -21.66 -14.37
CA THR A 282 4.78 -23.01 -13.80
C THR A 282 5.80 -23.98 -14.41
N ASP A 283 5.99 -25.13 -13.77
CA ASP A 283 6.87 -26.20 -14.25
C ASP A 283 6.37 -26.90 -15.53
N HIS A 284 5.12 -26.67 -15.94
CA HIS A 284 4.58 -27.14 -17.22
C HIS A 284 4.93 -26.23 -18.40
N GLN A 285 5.43 -25.02 -18.14
CA GLN A 285 5.73 -24.03 -19.17
C GLN A 285 7.21 -24.13 -19.54
N SER A 286 7.48 -24.52 -20.78
CA SER A 286 8.85 -24.70 -21.28
C SER A 286 9.45 -23.40 -21.77
N GLN A 287 10.80 -23.34 -21.82
CA GLN A 287 11.52 -22.22 -22.43
C GLN A 287 11.04 -21.97 -23.87
N HIS A 288 10.85 -23.03 -24.65
CA HIS A 288 10.36 -22.94 -26.03
C HIS A 288 8.95 -22.35 -26.10
N THR A 289 8.05 -22.71 -25.19
CA THR A 289 6.68 -22.17 -25.14
C THR A 289 6.71 -20.66 -24.89
N VAL A 290 7.52 -20.20 -23.94
CA VAL A 290 7.65 -18.76 -23.64
C VAL A 290 8.28 -18.04 -24.83
N GLU A 291 9.34 -18.60 -25.43
CA GLU A 291 10.00 -18.00 -26.58
C GLU A 291 9.07 -17.87 -27.79
N THR A 292 8.30 -18.92 -28.11
CA THR A 292 7.30 -18.89 -29.18
C THR A 292 6.23 -17.85 -28.90
N PHE A 293 5.72 -17.78 -27.67
CA PHE A 293 4.74 -16.77 -27.27
C PHE A 293 5.21 -15.35 -27.60
N PHE A 294 6.44 -14.99 -27.19
CA PHE A 294 6.97 -13.64 -27.41
C PHE A 294 7.24 -13.35 -28.88
N ASN A 295 7.76 -14.32 -29.64
CA ASN A 295 8.02 -14.12 -31.06
C ASN A 295 6.74 -13.98 -31.89
N ASP A 296 5.66 -14.68 -31.50
CA ASP A 296 4.37 -14.59 -32.19
C ASP A 296 3.58 -13.34 -31.79
N HIS A 297 3.58 -12.99 -30.50
CA HIS A 297 2.71 -11.95 -29.96
C HIS A 297 3.40 -10.61 -29.75
N CYS A 298 4.72 -10.55 -29.69
CA CYS A 298 5.50 -9.32 -29.51
C CYS A 298 6.66 -9.25 -30.51
N PRO A 299 6.43 -9.43 -31.83
CA PRO A 299 7.52 -9.56 -32.79
C PRO A 299 8.46 -8.35 -32.78
N LEU A 300 9.76 -8.62 -32.86
CA LEU A 300 10.79 -7.60 -32.97
C LEU A 300 10.97 -7.18 -34.44
N ASN A 301 11.56 -6.00 -34.65
CA ASN A 301 11.88 -5.50 -35.98
C ASN A 301 13.06 -6.26 -36.61
N ASN A 302 13.24 -6.10 -37.93
CA ASN A 302 14.42 -6.56 -38.68
C ASN A 302 14.71 -8.08 -38.56
N ASN A 303 13.66 -8.90 -38.46
CA ASN A 303 13.78 -10.36 -38.26
C ASN A 303 14.54 -10.75 -36.99
N ALA A 304 14.69 -9.85 -36.02
CA ALA A 304 15.18 -10.20 -34.69
C ALA A 304 14.17 -11.12 -33.98
N ARG A 305 14.66 -11.89 -33.01
CA ARG A 305 13.85 -12.80 -32.20
C ARG A 305 14.09 -12.54 -30.72
N TRP A 306 13.08 -12.81 -29.92
CA TRP A 306 13.24 -12.91 -28.49
C TRP A 306 14.07 -14.15 -28.14
N HIS A 307 14.94 -14.00 -27.17
CA HIS A 307 15.71 -15.05 -26.53
C HIS A 307 15.18 -15.27 -25.12
N VAL A 308 15.10 -16.52 -24.66
CA VAL A 308 14.58 -16.85 -23.34
C VAL A 308 15.57 -17.73 -22.58
N GLN A 309 15.81 -17.39 -21.31
CA GLN A 309 16.43 -18.27 -20.32
C GLN A 309 15.37 -18.62 -19.28
N LEU A 310 14.99 -19.90 -19.18
CA LEU A 310 14.15 -20.41 -18.10
C LEU A 310 15.03 -20.94 -16.97
N GLY A 311 14.77 -20.53 -15.73
CA GLY A 311 15.52 -21.04 -14.58
C GLY A 311 15.02 -22.41 -14.14
N SER A 312 15.91 -23.32 -13.77
CA SER A 312 15.54 -24.70 -13.39
C SER A 312 15.14 -24.86 -11.91
N GLY A 313 15.42 -23.87 -11.07
CA GLY A 313 15.16 -23.91 -9.62
C GLY A 313 13.72 -23.57 -9.21
N GLY A 314 13.36 -23.91 -7.97
CA GLY A 314 12.22 -23.29 -7.29
C GLY A 314 10.90 -24.05 -7.17
N GLY A 315 10.87 -25.37 -7.39
CA GLY A 315 9.69 -26.21 -7.12
C GLY A 315 8.65 -26.20 -8.24
N ASN A 316 7.43 -25.73 -8.00
CA ASN A 316 6.33 -25.68 -8.98
C ASN A 316 6.21 -24.32 -9.69
N LEU A 317 6.96 -23.31 -9.24
CA LEU A 317 7.04 -22.00 -9.87
C LEU A 317 8.45 -21.75 -10.38
N ARG A 318 8.55 -21.00 -11.46
CA ARG A 318 9.76 -20.74 -12.24
C ARG A 318 9.86 -19.26 -12.56
N CYS A 319 11.08 -18.81 -12.85
CA CYS A 319 11.36 -17.48 -13.38
C CYS A 319 11.93 -17.62 -14.79
N ALA A 320 11.81 -16.57 -15.60
CA ALA A 320 12.48 -16.50 -16.89
C ALA A 320 13.06 -15.10 -17.15
N VAL A 321 14.15 -15.06 -17.89
CA VAL A 321 14.64 -13.84 -18.54
C VAL A 321 14.28 -13.91 -20.01
N VAL A 322 13.58 -12.90 -20.51
CA VAL A 322 13.22 -12.74 -21.91
C VAL A 322 13.94 -11.50 -22.44
N SER A 323 14.68 -11.61 -23.54
CA SER A 323 15.58 -10.56 -24.02
C SER A 323 15.46 -10.39 -25.53
N SER A 324 15.43 -9.13 -26.00
CA SER A 324 15.54 -8.79 -27.42
C SER A 324 16.96 -8.95 -27.96
N PHE A 325 17.91 -9.21 -27.07
CA PHE A 325 19.33 -9.42 -27.34
C PHE A 325 19.75 -10.88 -27.06
N PRO A 326 20.83 -11.38 -27.70
CA PRO A 326 21.36 -12.72 -27.45
C PRO A 326 21.67 -12.99 -25.98
N ILE A 327 21.39 -14.22 -25.53
CA ILE A 327 21.62 -14.68 -24.17
C ILE A 327 22.73 -15.73 -24.14
N LYS A 328 23.61 -15.62 -23.14
CA LYS A 328 24.55 -16.68 -22.74
C LYS A 328 24.15 -17.24 -21.37
N THR A 329 23.94 -18.55 -21.32
CA THR A 329 23.63 -19.28 -20.08
C THR A 329 24.84 -19.35 -19.14
N ILE A 330 24.57 -19.39 -17.84
CA ILE A 330 25.58 -19.57 -16.80
C ILE A 330 25.23 -20.86 -16.05
N GLY A 331 25.84 -21.99 -16.44
CA GLY A 331 25.48 -23.30 -15.87
C GLY A 331 25.61 -23.39 -14.34
N ALA A 332 26.58 -22.69 -13.76
CA ALA A 332 26.77 -22.61 -12.30
C ALA A 332 25.61 -21.92 -11.56
N LEU A 333 24.77 -21.16 -12.27
CA LEU A 333 23.62 -20.44 -11.73
C LEU A 333 22.29 -21.02 -12.22
N ASP A 334 22.26 -22.20 -12.82
CA ASP A 334 21.01 -22.83 -13.26
C ASP A 334 20.13 -23.25 -12.08
N ILE A 335 20.76 -23.80 -11.03
CA ILE A 335 20.14 -24.16 -9.76
C ILE A 335 20.97 -23.57 -8.62
N ILE A 336 20.36 -22.67 -7.86
CA ILE A 336 20.96 -22.11 -6.65
C ILE A 336 20.30 -22.79 -5.45
N PRO A 337 20.96 -23.78 -4.80
CA PRO A 337 20.42 -24.42 -3.62
C PRO A 337 20.31 -23.43 -2.46
N TYR A 338 19.46 -23.73 -1.48
CA TYR A 338 19.45 -22.95 -0.25
C TYR A 338 20.77 -23.16 0.53
N GLU A 339 21.28 -22.11 1.16
CA GLU A 339 22.56 -22.09 1.89
C GLU A 339 22.73 -23.29 2.84
N ASN A 340 21.66 -23.73 3.49
CA ASN A 340 21.69 -24.83 4.48
C ASN A 340 20.89 -26.08 4.04
N ARG A 341 20.41 -26.14 2.79
CA ARG A 341 19.42 -27.10 2.31
C ARG A 341 19.60 -27.35 0.81
N THR A 342 20.11 -28.52 0.41
CA THR A 342 20.33 -28.87 -1.01
C THR A 342 19.11 -29.46 -1.71
N ASP A 343 18.09 -29.87 -0.95
CA ASP A 343 16.80 -30.37 -1.45
C ASP A 343 15.87 -29.25 -1.98
N ARG A 344 16.25 -27.99 -1.75
CA ARG A 344 15.49 -26.82 -2.16
C ARG A 344 16.41 -25.84 -2.87
N SER A 345 15.83 -25.10 -3.81
CA SER A 345 16.53 -24.09 -4.58
C SER A 345 15.72 -22.80 -4.69
N VAL A 346 16.44 -21.70 -4.90
CA VAL A 346 15.85 -20.38 -5.12
C VAL A 346 15.14 -20.37 -6.47
N ARG A 347 13.95 -19.77 -6.50
CA ARG A 347 13.21 -19.45 -7.73
C ARG A 347 13.90 -18.28 -8.42
N GLN A 348 14.73 -18.56 -9.41
CA GLN A 348 15.43 -17.54 -10.17
C GLN A 348 15.78 -18.04 -11.58
N ALA A 349 16.05 -17.11 -12.48
CA ALA A 349 16.69 -17.36 -13.77
C ALA A 349 17.78 -16.34 -14.01
N SER A 350 19.01 -16.81 -14.28
CA SER A 350 20.19 -15.95 -14.46
C SER A 350 20.87 -16.19 -15.81
N CYS A 351 21.31 -15.11 -16.44
CA CYS A 351 22.10 -15.19 -17.67
C CYS A 351 22.93 -13.92 -17.91
N ILE A 352 23.82 -13.98 -18.91
CA ILE A 352 24.42 -12.79 -19.50
C ILE A 352 23.66 -12.42 -20.76
N VAL A 353 23.23 -11.17 -20.86
CA VAL A 353 22.66 -10.57 -22.08
C VAL A 353 23.75 -9.78 -22.79
N ASP A 354 23.92 -9.99 -24.09
CA ASP A 354 24.88 -9.25 -24.92
C ASP A 354 24.19 -8.06 -25.61
N VAL A 355 24.35 -6.88 -25.04
CA VAL A 355 23.76 -5.62 -25.52
C VAL A 355 24.80 -4.89 -26.35
N ASP A 356 24.80 -5.13 -27.66
CA ASP A 356 25.69 -4.50 -28.63
C ASP A 356 27.19 -4.60 -28.23
N GLY A 357 27.62 -5.77 -27.76
CA GLY A 357 28.98 -6.03 -27.30
C GLY A 357 29.21 -5.73 -25.80
N THR A 358 28.20 -5.22 -25.10
CA THR A 358 28.23 -5.02 -23.64
C THR A 358 27.55 -6.19 -22.93
N HIS A 359 28.30 -6.87 -22.07
CA HIS A 359 27.76 -7.99 -21.29
C HIS A 359 27.07 -7.50 -20.02
N VAL A 360 25.77 -7.74 -19.92
CA VAL A 360 24.94 -7.40 -18.77
C VAL A 360 24.52 -8.68 -18.05
N PHE A 361 24.84 -8.81 -16.76
CA PHE A 361 24.31 -9.88 -15.92
C PHE A 361 22.87 -9.56 -15.53
N VAL A 362 21.96 -10.50 -15.75
CA VAL A 362 20.52 -10.35 -15.49
C VAL A 362 20.03 -11.53 -14.67
N CYS A 363 19.23 -11.25 -13.65
CA CYS A 363 18.64 -12.26 -12.77
C CYS A 363 17.17 -11.91 -12.48
N ALA A 364 16.24 -12.75 -12.94
CA ALA A 364 14.85 -12.74 -12.49
C ALA A 364 14.73 -13.53 -11.19
N ILE A 365 14.09 -12.98 -10.16
CA ILE A 365 14.05 -13.57 -8.81
C ILE A 365 12.62 -13.54 -8.27
N HIS A 366 12.12 -14.68 -7.78
CA HIS A 366 10.84 -14.75 -7.09
C HIS A 366 11.01 -15.34 -5.67
N LEU A 367 11.21 -14.46 -4.69
CA LEU A 367 11.40 -14.86 -3.31
C LEU A 367 10.09 -15.31 -2.63
N LYS A 368 10.20 -15.98 -1.48
CA LYS A 368 9.06 -16.39 -0.67
C LYS A 368 8.21 -15.18 -0.26
N CYS A 369 6.98 -15.13 -0.77
CA CYS A 369 6.00 -14.10 -0.44
C CYS A 369 5.32 -14.35 0.92
N CYS A 370 4.40 -13.43 1.25
CA CYS A 370 3.28 -13.71 2.13
C CYS A 370 3.68 -14.02 3.57
N GLY A 371 4.74 -13.34 4.02
CA GLY A 371 5.26 -13.45 5.38
C GLY A 371 5.23 -12.11 6.08
N HIS A 372 5.31 -12.17 7.39
CA HIS A 372 5.45 -11.03 8.27
C HIS A 372 6.76 -11.13 9.05
N VAL A 373 7.05 -10.11 9.85
CA VAL A 373 8.25 -10.06 10.68
C VAL A 373 8.31 -11.31 11.57
N ASN A 374 9.45 -12.00 11.55
CA ASN A 374 9.76 -13.26 12.24
C ASN A 374 8.94 -14.48 11.79
N SER A 375 8.13 -14.40 10.73
CA SER A 375 7.38 -15.54 10.24
C SER A 375 8.29 -16.56 9.53
N ARG A 376 7.81 -17.80 9.40
CA ARG A 376 8.51 -18.86 8.65
C ARG A 376 8.85 -18.43 7.22
N GLU A 377 7.94 -17.69 6.59
CA GLU A 377 8.05 -17.16 5.24
C GLU A 377 9.17 -16.11 5.14
N GLU A 378 9.30 -15.22 6.14
CA GLU A 378 10.42 -14.28 6.19
C GLU A 378 11.76 -14.99 6.39
N VAL A 379 11.83 -15.96 7.31
CA VAL A 379 13.05 -16.79 7.49
C VAL A 379 13.44 -17.49 6.19
N THR A 380 12.46 -18.00 5.45
CA THR A 380 12.69 -18.62 4.14
C THR A 380 13.18 -17.59 3.13
N ARG A 381 12.57 -16.40 3.06
CA ARG A 381 12.98 -15.30 2.18
C ARG A 381 14.43 -14.86 2.45
N LEU A 382 14.80 -14.71 3.71
CA LEU A 382 16.17 -14.37 4.12
C LEU A 382 17.16 -15.47 3.73
N THR A 383 16.76 -16.73 3.87
CA THR A 383 17.58 -17.88 3.42
C THR A 383 17.79 -17.83 1.90
N GLU A 384 16.74 -17.59 1.12
CA GLU A 384 16.83 -17.46 -0.34
C GLU A 384 17.76 -16.30 -0.76
N VAL A 385 17.64 -15.13 -0.13
CA VAL A 385 18.52 -13.98 -0.38
C VAL A 385 19.99 -14.30 -0.07
N ARG A 386 20.27 -14.92 1.09
CA ARG A 386 21.65 -15.31 1.44
C ARG A 386 22.23 -16.31 0.44
N SER A 387 21.40 -17.24 -0.03
CA SER A 387 21.80 -18.22 -1.03
C SER A 387 22.20 -17.57 -2.35
N LEU A 388 21.46 -16.54 -2.79
CA LEU A 388 21.80 -15.74 -3.98
C LEU A 388 23.07 -14.90 -3.79
N ILE A 389 23.31 -14.36 -2.60
CA ILE A 389 24.54 -13.58 -2.32
C ILE A 389 25.76 -14.49 -2.28
N ASN A 390 25.63 -15.67 -1.68
CA ASN A 390 26.74 -16.59 -1.44
C ASN A 390 27.05 -17.50 -2.62
N CYS A 391 26.19 -17.62 -3.64
CA CYS A 391 26.46 -18.44 -4.82
C CYS A 391 27.64 -17.92 -5.68
N ASN A 392 28.09 -16.68 -5.42
CA ASN A 392 29.24 -16.04 -6.09
C ASN A 392 30.54 -16.11 -5.26
N ARG A 393 30.55 -16.85 -4.15
CA ARG A 393 31.75 -17.20 -3.39
C ARG A 393 32.07 -18.68 -3.62
#